data_AF-A0AAW7XDZ6-F1
#
_entry.id   AF-A0AAW7XDZ6-F1
#
_cell.length_a   1.000
_cell.length_b   1.000
_cell.length_c   1.000
_cell.angle_alpha   90.00
_cell.angle_beta   90.00
_cell.angle_gamma   90.00
#
_symmetry.space_group_name_H-M   'P 1'
#
loop_
_entity.id
_entity.type
_entity.pdbx_description
1 polymer ?
#
loop_
_entity_poly.entity_id
_entity_poly.type
_entity_poly.pdbx_seq_one_letter_code
_entity_poly.pdbx_strand_id
1 'polypeptide(L)'
;VFPFLFDSELKQRGARFYAGPLYLNNLITDGKLITGQNPWSVWATANAIEKALGHTPIPRQITAQYRAVQIIMSYNQGGNKS
;
A
#
# COMPACT_ATOMS: atom_id res chain seq x y z
N VAL A 1 -5.12 13.59 -21.24
CA VAL A 1 -3.66 13.36 -21.25
C VAL A 1 -3.08 13.96 -19.97
N PHE A 2 -2.17 13.27 -19.29
CA PHE A 2 -1.45 13.84 -18.14
C PHE A 2 -0.16 14.51 -18.60
N PRO A 3 0.25 15.63 -17.99
CA PRO A 3 1.43 16.39 -18.42
C PRO A 3 2.75 15.68 -18.12
N PHE A 4 2.77 14.73 -17.19
CA PHE A 4 3.92 13.91 -16.83
C PHE A 4 3.45 12.65 -16.07
N LEU A 5 4.36 11.69 -15.90
CA LEU A 5 4.17 10.57 -14.99
C LEU A 5 4.65 10.94 -13.59
N PHE A 6 3.79 10.76 -12.59
CA PHE A 6 4.06 11.21 -11.23
C PHE A 6 5.28 10.50 -10.61
N ASP A 7 5.48 9.21 -10.88
CA ASP A 7 6.63 8.46 -10.37
C ASP A 7 7.96 8.97 -10.96
N SER A 8 7.98 9.31 -12.25
CA SER A 8 9.12 9.91 -12.93
C SER A 8 9.50 11.26 -12.31
N GLU A 9 8.52 12.12 -12.07
CA GLU A 9 8.74 13.43 -11.41
C GLU A 9 9.28 13.27 -9.98
N LEU A 10 8.72 12.34 -9.21
CA LEU A 10 9.21 12.08 -7.84
C LEU A 10 10.65 11.58 -7.84
N LYS A 11 11.00 10.65 -8.74
CA LYS A 11 12.37 10.14 -8.89
C LYS A 11 13.34 11.26 -9.30
N GLN A 12 12.94 12.13 -10.24
CA GLN A 12 13.76 13.28 -10.66
C GLN A 12 14.05 14.23 -9.49
N ARG A 13 13.10 14.38 -8.57
CA ARG A 13 13.25 15.18 -7.34
C ARG A 13 13.99 14.47 -6.20
N GLY A 14 14.56 13.29 -6.47
CA GLY A 14 15.38 12.52 -5.53
C GLY A 14 14.63 11.50 -4.68
N ALA A 15 13.34 11.26 -4.93
CA ALA A 15 12.61 10.22 -4.22
C ALA A 15 13.08 8.81 -4.64
N ARG A 16 13.19 7.90 -3.66
CA ARG A 16 13.38 6.47 -3.92
C ARG A 16 12.01 5.84 -4.11
N PHE A 17 11.74 5.37 -5.32
CA PHE A 17 10.45 4.78 -5.67
C PHE A 17 10.47 3.26 -5.50
N TYR A 18 9.47 2.74 -4.79
CA TYR A 18 9.27 1.31 -4.54
C TYR A 18 7.89 0.88 -5.07
N ALA A 19 7.86 0.26 -6.25
CA ALA A 19 6.63 -0.29 -6.80
C ALA A 19 6.29 -1.63 -6.12
N GLY A 20 5.06 -1.73 -5.63
CA GLY A 20 4.45 -3.00 -5.30
C GLY A 20 3.79 -3.64 -6.53
N PRO A 21 3.27 -4.87 -6.38
CA PRO A 21 2.51 -5.52 -7.44
C PRO A 21 1.31 -4.69 -7.88
N LEU A 22 1.00 -4.73 -9.19
CA LEU A 22 -0.14 -4.02 -9.75
C LEU A 22 -1.44 -4.42 -9.03
N TYR A 23 -2.21 -3.41 -8.62
CA TYR A 23 -3.51 -3.56 -7.96
C TYR A 23 -3.53 -4.40 -6.68
N LEU A 24 -2.39 -4.57 -5.99
CA LEU A 24 -2.33 -5.17 -4.66
C LEU A 24 -1.91 -4.14 -3.61
N ASN A 25 -2.14 -4.45 -2.35
CA ASN A 25 -1.75 -3.59 -1.25
C ASN A 25 -0.23 -3.33 -1.27
N ASN A 26 0.17 -2.06 -1.25
CA ASN A 26 1.55 -1.62 -1.14
C ASN A 26 1.64 -0.40 -0.21
N LEU A 27 2.29 -0.57 0.93
CA LEU A 27 2.51 0.43 1.97
C LEU A 27 4.01 0.66 2.12
N ILE A 28 4.46 1.90 1.96
CA ILE A 28 5.82 2.31 2.27
C ILE A 28 5.77 3.34 3.39
N THR A 29 6.62 3.16 4.41
CA THR A 29 6.80 4.11 5.51
C THR A 29 8.28 4.47 5.60
N ASP A 30 8.58 5.76 5.50
CA ASP A 30 9.91 6.34 5.69
C ASP A 30 9.82 7.43 6.77
N GLY A 31 10.19 7.10 8.00
CA GLY A 31 9.98 7.97 9.15
C GLY A 31 8.52 8.39 9.31
N LYS A 32 8.22 9.67 9.05
CA LYS A 32 6.86 10.24 9.10
C LYS A 32 6.17 10.29 7.74
N LEU A 33 6.84 9.91 6.65
CA LEU A 33 6.25 9.84 5.32
C LEU A 33 5.63 8.46 5.10
N ILE A 34 4.31 8.43 4.95
CA ILE A 34 3.53 7.20 4.73
C ILE A 34 2.86 7.31 3.37
N THR A 35 3.05 6.31 2.50
CA THR A 35 2.45 6.28 1.16
C THR A 35 1.77 4.96 0.87
N GLY A 36 0.65 5.03 0.14
CA GLY A 36 -0.08 3.88 -0.41
C GLY A 36 -0.25 4.03 -1.91
N GLN A 37 0.05 2.98 -2.68
CA GLN A 37 0.16 3.08 -4.14
C GLN A 37 -1.20 3.16 -4.86
N ASN A 38 -2.24 2.51 -4.31
CA ASN A 38 -3.51 2.29 -5.01
C ASN A 38 -4.67 2.09 -4.02
N PRO A 39 -5.93 1.97 -4.50
CA PRO A 39 -7.10 1.85 -3.63
C PRO A 39 -7.07 0.68 -2.63
N TRP A 40 -6.38 -0.42 -2.95
CA TRP A 40 -6.24 -1.56 -2.03
C TRP A 40 -5.27 -1.29 -0.88
N SER A 41 -4.52 -0.19 -0.95
CA SER A 41 -3.57 0.24 0.07
C SER A 41 -4.17 1.19 1.12
N VAL A 42 -5.41 1.65 0.91
CA VAL A 42 -6.07 2.66 1.77
C VAL A 42 -6.09 2.24 3.24
N TRP A 43 -6.52 1.02 3.55
CA TRP A 43 -6.61 0.57 4.94
C TRP A 43 -5.26 0.41 5.61
N ALA A 44 -4.29 -0.15 4.90
CA ALA A 44 -2.94 -0.28 5.44
C ALA A 44 -2.33 1.09 5.73
N THR A 45 -2.57 2.06 4.84
CA THR A 45 -2.12 3.45 4.97
C THR A 45 -2.79 4.15 6.16
N ALA A 46 -4.11 4.05 6.28
CA ALA A 46 -4.86 4.64 7.40
C ALA A 46 -4.41 4.07 8.75
N ASN A 47 -4.29 2.74 8.86
CA ASN A 47 -3.81 2.09 10.08
C ASN A 47 -2.37 2.50 10.42
N ALA A 48 -1.51 2.72 9.43
CA ALA A 48 -0.15 3.19 9.65
C ALA A 48 -0.13 4.64 10.16
N ILE A 49 -1.01 5.51 9.63
CA ILE A 49 -1.18 6.89 10.10
C ILE A 49 -1.66 6.90 11.56
N GLU A 50 -2.69 6.14 11.90
CA GLU A 50 -3.19 6.05 13.28
C GLU A 50 -2.09 5.63 14.25
N LYS A 51 -1.31 4.60 13.91
CA LYS A 51 -0.16 4.16 14.70
C LYS A 51 0.91 5.24 14.82
N ALA A 52 1.23 5.94 13.73
CA ALA A 52 2.21 7.03 13.73
C ALA A 52 1.78 8.21 14.61
N LEU A 53 0.47 8.38 14.82
CA LEU A 53 -0.13 9.36 15.73
C LEU A 53 -0.28 8.85 17.17
N GLY A 54 0.13 7.62 17.46
CA GLY A 54 0.02 7.02 18.80
C GLY A 54 -1.34 6.41 19.12
N HIS A 55 -2.20 6.23 18.11
CA HIS A 55 -3.51 5.59 18.26
C HIS A 55 -3.45 4.09 17.92
N THR A 56 -4.36 3.33 18.52
CA THR A 56 -4.57 1.92 18.16
C THR A 56 -5.62 1.85 17.03
N PRO A 57 -5.32 1.19 15.90
CA PRO A 57 -6.29 1.10 14.82
C PRO A 57 -7.58 0.39 15.22
N ILE A 58 -8.70 0.93 14.72
CA ILE A 58 -10.02 0.36 15.01
C ILE A 58 -10.23 -0.90 14.16
N PRO A 59 -10.52 -2.07 14.77
CA PRO A 59 -10.83 -3.28 14.03
C PRO A 59 -12.03 -3.07 13.11
N ARG A 60 -11.94 -3.55 11.86
CA ARG A 60 -13.02 -3.45 10.87
C ARG A 60 -13.44 -4.81 10.35
N GLN A 61 -14.67 -4.88 9.85
CA GLN A 61 -15.12 -6.04 9.09
C GLN A 61 -14.42 -6.08 7.72
N ILE A 62 -13.76 -7.21 7.43
CA ILE A 62 -13.13 -7.44 6.13
C ILE A 62 -14.19 -7.92 5.14
N THR A 63 -14.37 -7.18 4.04
CA THR A 63 -15.32 -7.54 2.97
C THR A 63 -14.78 -8.68 2.10
N ALA A 64 -15.65 -9.35 1.36
CA ALA A 64 -15.27 -10.43 0.45
C ALA A 64 -14.23 -9.98 -0.61
N GLN A 65 -14.36 -8.75 -1.13
CA GLN A 65 -13.43 -8.21 -2.11
C GLN A 65 -12.01 -8.05 -1.53
N TYR A 66 -11.90 -7.56 -0.29
CA TYR A 66 -10.61 -7.48 0.39
C TYR A 66 -9.98 -8.85 0.65
N ARG A 67 -10.79 -9.87 0.97
CA ARG A 67 -10.31 -11.25 1.11
C ARG A 67 -9.76 -11.79 -0.21
N ALA A 68 -10.47 -11.57 -1.32
CA ALA A 68 -10.01 -11.99 -2.64
C ALA A 68 -8.65 -11.36 -2.99
N VAL A 69 -8.48 -10.07 -2.74
CA VAL A 69 -7.20 -9.37 -2.97
C VAL A 69 -6.07 -9.91 -2.08
N GLN A 70 -6.36 -10.26 -0.83
CA GLN A 70 -5.38 -10.90 0.07
C GLN A 70 -4.93 -12.26 -0.43
N ILE A 71 -5.84 -13.06 -0.99
CA ILE A 71 -5.51 -14.36 -1.59
C ILE A 71 -4.60 -14.18 -2.80
N ILE A 72 -4.95 -13.27 -3.71
CA ILE A 72 -4.14 -12.97 -4.91
C ILE A 72 -2.75 -12.45 -4.52
N MET A 73 -2.67 -11.60 -3.49
CA MET A 73 -1.42 -11.10 -2.95
C MET A 73 -0.53 -12.21 -2.41
N SER A 74 -1.12 -13.14 -1.64
CA SER A 74 -0.40 -14.28 -1.07
C SER A 74 0.13 -15.23 -2.15
N TYR A 75 -0.65 -15.46 -3.22
CA TYR A 75 -0.20 -16.23 -4.38
C TYR A 75 1.00 -15.57 -5.07
N ASN A 76 0.92 -14.27 -5.36
CA ASN A 76 1.97 -13.51 -6.06
C ASN A 76 3.27 -13.38 -5.26
N GLN A 77 3.23 -13.47 -3.93
CA GLN A 77 4.41 -13.43 -3.06
C GLN A 77 5.12 -14.79 -2.92
N GLY A 78 4.79 -15.75 -3.79
CA GLY A 78 5.39 -17.08 -3.79
C GLY A 78 4.60 -18.09 -2.97
N GLY A 79 3.27 -18.03 -3.03
CA GLY A 79 2.41 -18.97 -2.32
C GLY A 79 2.70 -20.42 -2.69
N ASN A 80 3.45 -21.11 -1.82
CA ASN A 80 3.13 -22.48 -1.41
C ASN A 80 3.82 -22.81 -0.07
N LYS A 81 3.09 -22.73 1.05
CA LYS A 81 3.26 -23.59 2.25
C LYS A 81 2.00 -23.52 3.15
N SER A 82 1.01 -24.34 2.85
CA SER A 82 0.27 -25.21 3.79
C SER A 82 -0.49 -26.23 2.97
#